data_AF-A0AAW1BQJ2-F1
#
_entry.id   AF-A0AAW1BQJ2-F1
#
_cell.length_a   1.000
_cell.length_b   1.000
_cell.length_c   1.000
_cell.angle_alpha   90.00
_cell.angle_beta   90.00
_cell.angle_gamma   90.00
#
_symmetry.space_group_name_H-M   'P 1'
#
loop_
_entity.id
_entity.type
_entity.pdbx_description
1 polymer ?
#
loop_
_entity_poly.entity_id
_entity_poly.type
_entity_poly.pdbx_seq_one_letter_code
_entity_poly.pdbx_strand_id
1 'polypeptide(L)'
;SLNREMRTVEKLDFETVHQYENQAQASDKGSHPVMRYCMILIDVHDVNDNAPEIWLKSLLVVVSENAVPGMVALINVLDQDSGINGQPSYADLLKEKQPPGAFMFLPQILI
;
A
#
# COMPACT_ATOMS: atom_id res chain seq x y z
N SER A 1 -36.72 2.53 -10.23
CA SER A 1 -36.24 2.75 -8.86
C SER A 1 -35.52 4.09 -8.83
N LEU A 2 -35.82 4.99 -7.89
CA LEU A 2 -34.98 6.18 -7.70
C LEU A 2 -33.74 5.73 -6.93
N ASN A 3 -32.61 5.59 -7.61
CA ASN A 3 -31.33 5.30 -6.97
C ASN A 3 -30.88 6.58 -6.25
N ARG A 4 -31.32 6.76 -5.00
CA ARG A 4 -30.98 7.94 -4.17
C ARG A 4 -29.66 7.80 -3.44
N GLU A 5 -29.06 6.63 -3.51
CA GLU A 5 -27.82 6.29 -2.81
C GLU A 5 -26.78 5.81 -3.82
N MET A 6 -25.53 6.12 -3.54
CA MET A 6 -24.38 5.58 -4.25
C MET A 6 -23.77 4.47 -3.40
N ARG A 7 -23.41 3.38 -4.06
CA ARG A 7 -22.74 2.23 -3.46
C ARG A 7 -21.60 1.83 -4.36
N THR A 8 -20.54 1.31 -3.78
CA THR A 8 -19.49 0.65 -4.55
C THR A 8 -20.05 -0.65 -5.12
N VAL A 9 -19.68 -0.97 -6.36
CA VAL A 9 -20.01 -2.26 -6.98
C VAL A 9 -19.00 -3.33 -6.57
N GLU A 10 -17.75 -2.91 -6.35
CA GLU A 10 -16.62 -3.77 -5.97
C GLU A 10 -15.80 -3.10 -4.84
N LYS A 11 -14.77 -3.79 -4.33
CA LYS A 11 -13.83 -3.21 -3.35
C LYS A 11 -13.05 -2.08 -4.04
N LEU A 12 -12.85 -0.97 -3.32
CA LEU A 12 -11.94 0.08 -3.74
C LEU A 12 -10.52 -0.28 -3.32
N ASP A 13 -9.57 0.07 -4.16
CA ASP A 13 -8.16 -0.29 -4.02
C ASP A 13 -7.30 0.93 -4.31
N PHE A 14 -6.62 1.45 -3.30
CA PHE A 14 -5.88 2.71 -3.39
C PHE A 14 -4.71 2.57 -4.37
N GLU A 15 -4.04 1.43 -4.31
CA GLU A 15 -2.87 1.04 -5.09
C GLU A 15 -3.18 0.96 -6.59
N THR A 16 -4.45 0.72 -6.94
CA THR A 16 -4.92 0.76 -8.33
C THR A 16 -5.47 2.13 -8.73
N VAL A 17 -6.38 2.72 -7.94
CA VAL A 17 -7.04 4.00 -8.26
C VAL A 17 -7.24 4.86 -7.01
N HIS A 18 -6.60 6.02 -7.00
CA HIS A 18 -6.66 6.98 -5.89
C HIS A 18 -7.90 7.90 -5.90
N GLN A 19 -8.49 8.13 -7.08
CA GLN A 19 -9.60 9.08 -7.24
C GLN A 19 -10.54 8.67 -8.38
N TYR A 20 -11.84 8.87 -8.16
CA TYR A 20 -12.88 8.72 -9.19
C TYR A 20 -13.64 10.02 -9.39
N GLU A 21 -13.98 10.30 -10.64
CA GLU A 21 -14.89 11.38 -11.02
C GLU A 21 -16.18 10.77 -11.57
N ASN A 22 -17.33 11.15 -11.00
CA ASN A 22 -18.63 10.67 -11.43
C ASN A 22 -19.59 11.85 -11.63
N GLN A 23 -20.48 11.75 -12.63
CA GLN A 23 -21.50 12.76 -12.89
C GLN A 23 -22.89 12.22 -12.54
N ALA A 24 -23.50 12.78 -11.50
CA ALA A 24 -24.90 12.53 -11.20
C ALA A 24 -25.80 13.39 -12.08
N GLN A 25 -26.83 12.76 -12.65
CA GLN A 25 -27.87 13.42 -13.43
C GLN A 25 -29.22 13.31 -12.70
N ALA A 26 -29.92 14.43 -12.57
CA ALA A 26 -31.29 14.48 -12.09
C ALA A 26 -32.22 15.05 -13.16
N SER A 27 -33.39 14.45 -13.32
CA SER A 27 -34.45 14.91 -14.23
C SER A 27 -35.77 14.99 -13.46
N ASP A 28 -36.54 16.05 -13.70
CA ASP A 28 -37.92 16.09 -13.24
C ASP A 28 -38.83 15.17 -14.08
N LYS A 29 -40.10 15.04 -13.67
CA LYS A 29 -41.12 14.19 -14.33
C LYS A 29 -42.14 15.00 -15.14
N GLY A 30 -41.81 16.22 -15.55
CA GLY A 30 -42.70 17.07 -16.33
C GLY A 30 -42.94 16.55 -17.75
N SER A 31 -43.90 17.15 -18.47
CA SER A 31 -44.14 16.88 -19.90
C SER A 31 -42.98 17.33 -20.79
N HIS A 32 -42.16 18.28 -20.31
CA HIS A 32 -40.91 18.72 -20.91
C HIS A 32 -39.82 18.68 -19.83
N PRO A 33 -39.23 17.50 -19.57
CA PRO A 33 -38.39 17.30 -18.41
C PRO A 33 -37.07 18.07 -18.50
N VAL A 34 -36.69 18.72 -17.41
CA VAL A 34 -35.43 19.45 -17.30
C VAL A 34 -34.38 18.61 -16.59
N MET A 35 -33.17 18.55 -17.16
CA MET A 35 -32.04 17.83 -16.59
C MET A 35 -31.04 18.77 -15.90
N ARG A 36 -30.44 18.30 -14.81
CA ARG A 36 -29.33 18.95 -14.09
C ARG A 36 -28.24 17.93 -13.81
N TYR A 37 -27.01 18.41 -13.75
CA TYR A 37 -25.82 17.60 -13.53
C TYR A 37 -25.06 18.10 -12.31
N CYS A 38 -24.44 17.18 -11.58
CA CYS A 38 -23.54 17.46 -10.47
C CYS A 38 -22.30 16.58 -10.62
N MET A 39 -21.11 17.16 -10.41
CA MET A 39 -19.87 16.40 -10.34
C MET A 39 -19.66 15.87 -8.92
N ILE A 40 -19.28 14.61 -8.81
CA ILE A 40 -18.95 13.93 -7.57
C ILE A 40 -17.50 13.49 -7.68
N LEU A 41 -16.67 14.02 -6.79
CA LEU A 41 -15.28 13.62 -6.63
C LEU A 41 -15.19 12.64 -5.45
N ILE A 42 -14.56 11.50 -5.67
CA ILE A 42 -14.41 10.44 -4.67
C ILE A 42 -12.92 10.19 -4.50
N ASP A 43 -12.40 10.56 -3.33
CA ASP A 43 -11.02 10.26 -2.95
C ASP A 43 -10.98 8.91 -2.22
N VAL A 44 -10.13 8.01 -2.68
CA VAL A 44 -9.87 6.73 -2.02
C VAL A 44 -8.80 6.97 -0.96
N HIS A 45 -9.05 6.48 0.25
CA HIS A 45 -8.09 6.56 1.34
C HIS A 45 -7.26 5.28 1.39
N ASP A 46 -5.94 5.46 1.38
CA ASP A 46 -4.94 4.43 1.66
C ASP A 46 -5.19 3.79 3.03
N VAL A 47 -5.14 2.46 3.06
CA VAL A 47 -5.15 1.64 4.27
C VAL A 47 -3.96 0.69 4.20
N ASN A 48 -3.38 0.37 5.36
CA ASN A 48 -2.29 -0.61 5.42
C ASN A 48 -2.84 -2.03 5.18
N ASP A 49 -2.94 -2.44 3.92
CA ASP A 49 -3.39 -3.78 3.52
C ASP A 49 -2.41 -4.53 2.62
N ASN A 50 -1.24 -3.93 2.33
CA ASN A 50 -0.10 -4.62 1.75
C ASN A 50 0.93 -4.96 2.82
N ALA A 51 1.60 -6.10 2.64
CA ALA A 51 2.69 -6.50 3.52
C ALA A 51 4.03 -6.19 2.86
N PRO A 52 5.07 -5.82 3.62
CA PRO A 52 6.37 -5.54 3.06
C PRO A 52 6.97 -6.75 2.34
N GLU A 53 7.43 -6.55 1.11
CA GLU A 53 8.10 -7.55 0.29
C GLU A 53 9.62 -7.35 0.29
N ILE A 54 10.35 -8.43 0.55
CA ILE A 54 11.83 -8.44 0.47
C ILE A 54 12.24 -8.85 -0.93
N TRP A 55 12.88 -7.94 -1.66
CA TRP A 55 13.37 -8.19 -3.01
C TRP A 55 14.85 -8.60 -2.98
N LEU A 56 15.10 -9.90 -3.16
CA LEU A 56 16.44 -10.49 -3.24
C LEU A 56 16.67 -11.07 -4.65
N LYS A 57 17.52 -10.43 -5.46
CA LYS A 57 17.87 -10.93 -6.82
C LYS A 57 18.76 -12.19 -6.84
N SER A 58 18.93 -12.87 -5.70
CA SER A 58 19.93 -13.91 -5.34
C SER A 58 21.08 -13.33 -4.52
N LEU A 59 21.10 -13.64 -3.23
CA LEU A 59 22.22 -13.31 -2.36
C LEU A 59 22.71 -14.58 -1.66
N LEU A 60 23.82 -15.14 -2.15
CA LEU A 60 24.56 -16.17 -1.43
C LEU A 60 25.70 -15.47 -0.72
N VAL A 61 25.53 -15.23 0.58
CA VAL A 61 26.57 -14.63 1.43
C VAL A 61 27.30 -15.75 2.15
N VAL A 62 28.58 -15.93 1.83
CA VAL A 62 29.47 -16.81 2.61
C VAL A 62 30.23 -15.94 3.59
N VAL A 63 30.00 -16.15 4.89
CA VAL A 63 30.71 -15.44 5.96
C VAL A 63 31.71 -16.41 6.58
N SER A 64 32.97 -15.99 6.71
CA SER A 64 34.00 -16.75 7.42
C SER A 64 33.69 -16.75 8.92
N GLU A 65 33.95 -17.86 9.60
CA GLU A 65 33.89 -17.95 11.07
C GLU A 65 34.81 -16.94 11.78
N ASN A 66 35.87 -16.50 11.09
CA ASN A 66 36.84 -15.52 11.59
C ASN A 66 36.53 -14.10 11.12
N ALA A 67 35.36 -13.87 10.51
CA ALA A 67 34.97 -12.54 10.05
C ALA A 67 34.78 -11.58 11.21
N VAL A 68 35.27 -10.34 11.04
CA VAL A 68 35.03 -9.24 11.97
C VAL A 68 33.55 -8.84 11.87
N PRO A 69 32.88 -8.46 12.97
CA PRO A 69 31.51 -7.97 12.94
C PRO A 69 31.33 -6.80 11.97
N GLY A 70 30.28 -6.87 11.14
CA GLY A 70 30.01 -5.85 10.12
C GLY A 70 28.77 -6.16 9.28
N MET A 71 28.48 -5.27 8.32
CA MET A 71 27.39 -5.45 7.37
C MET A 71 27.74 -6.55 6.37
N VAL A 72 26.89 -7.59 6.31
CA VAL A 72 27.10 -8.76 5.44
C VAL A 72 26.20 -8.77 4.20
N ALA A 73 25.09 -8.02 4.24
CA ALA A 73 24.10 -7.97 3.19
C ALA A 73 23.37 -6.61 3.21
N LEU A 74 22.97 -6.14 2.04
CA LEU A 74 21.97 -5.10 1.88
C LEU A 74 20.72 -5.72 1.25
N ILE A 75 19.56 -5.50 1.87
CA ILE A 75 18.27 -5.98 1.38
C ILE A 75 17.40 -4.79 1.04
N ASN A 76 16.64 -4.90 -0.05
CA ASN A 76 15.62 -3.92 -0.38
C ASN A 76 14.27 -4.44 0.08
N VAL A 77 13.58 -3.64 0.88
CA VAL A 77 12.21 -3.92 1.33
C VAL A 77 11.30 -2.89 0.67
N LEU A 78 10.24 -3.38 0.05
CA LEU A 78 9.25 -2.54 -0.63
C LEU A 78 7.89 -2.89 -0.09
N ASP A 79 7.14 -1.88 0.30
CA ASP A 79 5.71 -1.99 0.58
C ASP A 79 4.97 -1.16 -0.47
N GLN A 80 3.82 -1.65 -0.93
CA GLN A 80 3.04 -0.99 -1.98
C GLN A 80 2.15 0.13 -1.43
N ASP A 81 1.88 0.11 -0.13
CA ASP A 81 1.14 1.17 0.53
C ASP A 81 1.90 2.51 0.48
N SER A 82 1.21 3.63 0.65
CA SER A 82 1.83 4.95 0.59
C SER A 82 2.14 5.55 1.96
N GLY A 83 3.02 6.55 1.97
CA GLY A 83 3.31 7.36 3.16
C GLY A 83 3.83 6.54 4.34
N ILE A 84 3.11 6.58 5.47
CA ILE A 84 3.46 5.83 6.68
C ILE A 84 3.05 4.36 6.59
N ASN A 85 2.02 4.04 5.80
CA ASN A 85 1.56 2.67 5.61
C ASN A 85 2.62 1.87 4.84
N GLY A 86 3.26 2.51 3.85
CA GLY A 86 4.37 1.93 3.08
C GLY A 86 5.74 1.92 3.77
N GLN A 87 5.82 2.29 5.05
CA GLN A 87 7.08 2.32 5.80
C GLN A 87 7.19 1.11 6.73
N PRO A 88 7.83 0.01 6.27
CA PRO A 88 7.94 -1.20 7.07
C PRO A 88 8.69 -0.96 8.38
N SER A 89 8.13 -1.43 9.48
CA SER A 89 8.84 -1.46 10.74
C SER A 89 9.76 -2.68 10.83
N TYR A 90 10.75 -2.62 11.73
CA TYR A 90 11.61 -3.77 12.00
C TYR A 90 10.83 -5.00 12.47
N ALA A 91 9.71 -4.81 13.17
CA ALA A 91 8.86 -5.89 13.64
C ALA A 91 8.18 -6.63 12.48
N ASP A 92 7.79 -5.90 11.42
CA ASP A 92 7.11 -6.48 10.25
C ASP A 92 8.05 -7.37 9.43
N LEU A 93 9.36 -7.14 9.54
CA LEU A 93 10.41 -7.91 8.85
C LEU A 93 10.86 -9.16 9.61
N LEU A 94 10.51 -9.28 10.89
CA LEU A 94 10.87 -10.42 11.72
C LEU A 94 9.66 -11.33 11.95
N LYS A 95 9.49 -12.35 11.11
CA LYS A 95 8.44 -13.37 11.31
C LYS A 95 8.70 -14.30 12.51
N GLU A 96 9.94 -14.35 13.02
CA GLU A 96 10.34 -15.29 14.06
C GLU A 96 11.30 -14.67 15.08
N LYS A 97 11.23 -15.13 16.34
CA LYS A 97 12.22 -14.75 17.36
C LYS A 97 13.58 -15.29 16.93
N GLN A 98 14.51 -14.39 16.65
CA GLN A 98 15.85 -14.81 16.27
C GLN A 98 16.60 -15.46 17.45
N PRO A 99 17.33 -16.56 17.21
CA PRO A 99 18.16 -17.17 18.23
C PRO A 99 19.32 -16.23 18.62
N PRO A 100 19.88 -16.36 19.84
CA PRO A 100 21.06 -15.62 20.24
C PRO A 100 22.21 -15.83 19.23
N GLY A 101 22.79 -14.73 18.74
CA GLY A 101 23.89 -14.75 17.77
C GLY A 101 23.47 -14.80 16.30
N ALA A 102 22.17 -14.69 15.99
CA ALA A 102 21.68 -14.53 14.62
C ALA A 102 22.06 -13.17 14.00
N PHE A 103 22.01 -13.10 12.67
CA PHE A 103 22.18 -11.86 11.92
C PHE A 103 21.02 -10.90 12.18
N MET A 104 21.36 -9.70 12.64
CA MET A 104 20.40 -8.63 12.91
C MET A 104 20.19 -7.78 11.65
N PHE A 105 18.94 -7.47 11.30
CA PHE A 105 18.68 -6.41 10.32
C PHE A 105 18.90 -5.05 11.00
N LEU A 106 19.57 -4.13 10.32
CA LEU A 106 19.68 -2.75 10.75
C LEU A 106 18.99 -1.89 9.69
N PRO A 107 18.04 -1.01 10.06
CA PRO A 107 17.48 -0.08 9.10
C PRO A 107 18.59 0.87 8.64
N GLN A 108 18.86 0.89 7.33
CA GLN A 108 19.67 1.94 6.73
C GLN A 108 18.73 3.01 6.18
N ILE A 109 18.75 4.19 6.78
CA ILE A 109 18.15 5.38 6.19
C ILE A 109 19.11 5.82 5.08
N LEU A 110 18.70 5.65 3.82
CA LEU A 110 19.38 6.35 2.72
C LEU A 110 19.00 7.84 2.83
N ILE A 111 20.00 8.67 3.14
CA ILE A 111 19.92 10.14 3.11
C ILE A 111 20.05 10.64 1.66
#